data_AF-A0A6H1W4I3-F1
#
_entry.id   AF-A0A6H1W4I3-F1
#
_cell.length_a   1.000
_cell.length_b   1.000
_cell.length_c   1.000
_cell.angle_alpha   90.00
_cell.angle_beta   90.00
_cell.angle_gamma   90.00
#
_symmetry.space_group_name_H-M   'P 1'
#
loop_
_entity.id
_entity.type
_entity.pdbx_description
1 polymer ?
#
loop_
_entity_poly.entity_id
_entity_poly.type
_entity_poly.pdbx_seq_one_letter_code
_entity_poly.pdbx_strand_id
1 'polypeptide(L)'
;MPDRRTHVTASAAQSELAEALAALRTSLDLPDGFPAAVEDEAAAAAGSLRLPSRDLTAVEFLTIDPEGSTDLDQAVHIERTTDGYLVSYAIADVPALVHPGGAVDGEARKRGQTIYAADGRIPLHPSAIGEHAGSLLAGEDRSAYVWELALDADGRQVSVSVARAAIRSRRQWSYPEAQAAIDDGSGPETLQLLKEVGQLRIQCERERGGASLNAPDEEIVFRDGAYTLERRAPLPVEEWNAQISLLTGMAAAGLMLDARVGILRTMPPPSDDAIAGFRAQTAALGLPWPEDVSYGEYLRTLDHGDPRALAVMQAATGLFRGAGYVVMAGEAPVDPLQSAVAAPYAHTTAPLRRLVDRWVLVICEALSAGRPVPEWVTDSLGELPAIMGTSSRVAAQLGAASVDRVEAALLSDRIGDEFDATVLAIRNGDMNVQLADPAVVASMPRPDSVLPGTVVRVRLTAASIPDGRVALVVA
;
A
#
# COMPACT_ATOMS: atom_id res chain seq x y z
N MET A 1 -39.29 -17.47 -17.90
CA MET A 1 -39.70 -17.74 -16.50
C MET A 1 -39.48 -16.46 -15.70
N PRO A 2 -40.34 -16.10 -14.74
CA PRO A 2 -40.18 -14.86 -13.99
C PRO A 2 -38.95 -14.97 -13.10
N ASP A 3 -38.13 -13.92 -13.15
CA ASP A 3 -36.94 -13.70 -12.34
C ASP A 3 -37.32 -13.78 -10.86
N ARG A 4 -36.83 -14.81 -10.17
CA ARG A 4 -37.02 -14.97 -8.74
C ARG A 4 -35.94 -14.14 -8.04
N ARG A 5 -36.18 -12.83 -7.95
CA ARG A 5 -35.38 -11.94 -7.09
C ARG A 5 -35.60 -12.36 -5.65
N THR A 6 -34.67 -13.14 -5.12
CA THR A 6 -34.63 -13.51 -3.71
C THR A 6 -34.00 -12.32 -3.00
N HIS A 7 -34.81 -11.53 -2.30
CA HIS A 7 -34.29 -10.56 -1.35
C HIS A 7 -33.64 -11.34 -0.21
N VAL A 8 -32.31 -11.30 -0.12
CA VAL A 8 -31.54 -11.84 1.00
C VAL A 8 -31.46 -10.75 2.06
N THR A 9 -32.22 -10.91 3.14
CA THR A 9 -31.91 -10.26 4.41
C THR A 9 -30.50 -10.68 4.83
N ALA A 10 -29.66 -9.73 5.26
CA ALA A 10 -28.36 -10.03 5.86
C ALA A 10 -28.53 -11.14 6.90
N SER A 11 -27.75 -12.22 6.80
CA SER A 11 -27.84 -13.32 7.77
C SER A 11 -27.48 -12.80 9.18
N ALA A 12 -27.92 -13.51 10.23
CA ALA A 12 -27.57 -13.12 11.61
C ALA A 12 -26.04 -13.01 11.80
N ALA A 13 -25.26 -13.88 11.17
CA ALA A 13 -23.81 -13.83 11.14
C ALA A 13 -23.26 -12.54 10.49
N GLN A 14 -23.93 -12.01 9.47
CA GLN A 14 -23.52 -10.75 8.82
C GLN A 14 -23.83 -9.52 9.69
N SER A 15 -24.93 -9.55 10.44
CA SER A 15 -25.21 -8.52 11.44
C SER A 15 -24.22 -8.58 12.62
N GLU A 16 -23.93 -9.79 13.13
CA GLU A 16 -22.95 -9.99 14.19
C GLU A 16 -21.53 -9.58 13.75
N LEU A 17 -21.15 -9.87 12.51
CA LEU A 17 -19.88 -9.44 11.94
C LEU A 17 -19.78 -7.91 11.84
N ALA A 18 -20.84 -7.23 11.39
CA ALA A 18 -20.86 -5.77 11.36
C ALA A 18 -20.69 -5.16 12.76
N GLU A 19 -21.36 -5.72 13.78
CA GLU A 19 -21.19 -5.31 15.18
C GLU A 19 -19.77 -5.60 15.69
N ALA A 20 -19.19 -6.75 15.34
CA ALA A 20 -17.83 -7.13 15.74
C ALA A 20 -16.76 -6.22 15.11
N LEU A 21 -16.93 -5.82 13.85
CA LEU A 21 -16.03 -4.88 13.16
C LEU A 21 -16.14 -3.48 13.76
N ALA A 22 -17.36 -3.01 14.07
CA ALA A 22 -17.56 -1.73 14.76
C ALA A 22 -16.93 -1.74 16.16
N ALA A 23 -17.14 -2.81 16.94
CA ALA A 23 -16.54 -2.96 18.27
C ALA A 23 -15.00 -3.01 18.22
N LEU A 24 -14.42 -3.63 17.18
CA LEU A 24 -12.99 -3.64 16.96
C LEU A 24 -12.44 -2.23 16.77
N ARG A 25 -13.10 -1.39 15.97
CA ARG A 25 -12.71 0.02 15.78
C ARG A 25 -12.70 0.80 17.10
N THR A 26 -13.74 0.63 17.92
CA THR A 26 -13.82 1.24 19.26
C THR A 26 -12.72 0.74 20.19
N SER A 27 -12.41 -0.57 20.16
CA SER A 27 -11.36 -1.16 21.03
C SER A 27 -9.94 -0.68 20.71
N LEU A 28 -9.73 -0.19 19.48
CA LEU A 28 -8.46 0.38 19.01
C LEU A 28 -8.42 1.91 19.12
N ASP A 29 -9.41 2.52 19.79
CA ASP A 29 -9.55 3.97 19.96
C ASP A 29 -9.47 4.74 18.63
N LEU A 30 -10.02 4.16 17.55
CA LEU A 30 -10.01 4.81 16.24
C LEU A 30 -11.01 5.97 16.21
N PRO A 31 -10.61 7.17 15.74
CA PRO A 31 -11.48 8.33 15.74
C PRO A 31 -12.57 8.23 14.67
N ASP A 32 -13.81 8.54 15.05
CA ASP A 32 -14.97 8.52 14.13
C ASP A 32 -15.11 9.80 13.27
N GLY A 33 -14.43 10.89 13.64
CA GLY A 33 -14.54 12.17 12.94
C GLY A 33 -13.46 13.17 13.37
N PHE A 34 -13.55 14.41 12.90
CA PHE A 34 -12.61 15.47 13.25
C PHE A 34 -13.22 16.46 14.25
N PRO A 35 -12.43 16.99 15.20
CA PRO A 35 -12.87 18.09 16.05
C PRO A 35 -13.26 19.33 15.22
N ALA A 36 -14.23 20.12 15.69
CA ALA A 36 -14.73 21.30 14.97
C ALA A 36 -13.61 22.28 14.55
N ALA A 37 -12.63 22.54 15.44
CA ALA A 37 -11.50 23.41 15.11
C ALA A 37 -10.63 22.90 13.95
N VAL A 38 -10.58 21.58 13.75
CA VAL A 38 -9.86 20.94 12.64
C VAL A 38 -10.64 21.10 11.34
N GLU A 39 -11.96 20.90 11.38
CA GLU A 39 -12.85 21.11 10.24
C GLU A 39 -12.85 22.58 9.79
N ASP A 40 -12.96 23.51 10.73
CA ASP A 40 -12.95 24.96 10.46
C ASP A 40 -11.63 25.41 9.81
N GLU A 41 -10.49 24.94 10.33
CA GLU A 41 -9.17 25.23 9.74
C GLU A 41 -9.03 24.62 8.34
N ALA A 42 -9.49 23.38 8.14
CA ALA A 42 -9.43 22.72 6.84
C ALA A 42 -10.27 23.44 5.78
N ALA A 43 -11.50 23.86 6.14
CA ALA A 43 -12.36 24.63 5.26
C ALA A 43 -11.77 26.01 4.91
N ALA A 44 -11.17 26.69 5.90
CA ALA A 44 -10.51 27.98 5.68
C ALA A 44 -9.27 27.85 4.78
N ALA A 45 -8.44 26.83 4.99
CA ALA A 45 -7.28 26.55 4.16
C ALA A 45 -7.68 26.23 2.72
N ALA A 46 -8.69 25.37 2.53
CA ALA A 46 -9.24 25.05 1.21
C ALA A 46 -9.76 26.30 0.47
N GLY A 47 -10.53 27.16 1.15
CA GLY A 47 -11.11 28.37 0.56
C GLY A 47 -10.11 29.49 0.26
N SER A 48 -8.91 29.44 0.83
CA SER A 48 -7.86 30.45 0.66
C SER A 48 -6.64 29.97 -0.13
N LEU A 49 -6.66 28.73 -0.62
CA LEU A 49 -5.57 28.13 -1.39
C LEU A 49 -5.23 28.99 -2.61
N ARG A 50 -3.95 29.31 -2.76
CA ARG A 50 -3.41 30.05 -3.90
C ARG A 50 -2.57 29.12 -4.74
N LEU A 51 -2.89 29.05 -6.04
CA LEU A 51 -2.13 28.26 -6.99
C LEU A 51 -0.70 28.83 -7.15
N PRO A 52 0.33 27.98 -7.32
CA PRO A 52 1.69 28.40 -7.61
C PRO A 52 1.78 29.18 -8.94
N SER A 53 2.79 30.02 -9.08
CA SER A 53 3.03 30.80 -10.30
C SER A 53 3.51 29.97 -11.49
N ARG A 54 4.19 28.85 -11.23
CA ARG A 54 4.59 27.89 -12.26
C ARG A 54 3.34 27.19 -12.77
N ASP A 55 2.98 27.43 -14.03
CA ASP A 55 1.79 26.90 -14.67
C ASP A 55 2.16 25.70 -15.57
N LEU A 56 1.63 24.53 -15.22
CA LEU A 56 1.72 23.29 -15.99
C LEU A 56 0.31 22.77 -16.33
N THR A 57 -0.72 23.61 -16.28
CA THR A 57 -2.11 23.23 -16.59
C THR A 57 -2.31 22.84 -18.06
N ALA A 58 -1.33 23.11 -18.93
CA ALA A 58 -1.29 22.65 -20.31
C ALA A 58 -0.84 21.19 -20.45
N VAL A 59 -0.01 20.69 -19.52
CA VAL A 59 0.51 19.31 -19.53
C VAL A 59 -0.63 18.32 -19.26
N GLU A 60 -0.66 17.23 -20.02
CA GLU A 60 -1.74 16.24 -19.98
C GLU A 60 -1.51 15.20 -18.88
N PHE A 61 -1.62 15.64 -17.63
CA PHE A 61 -1.60 14.76 -16.46
C PHE A 61 -2.86 13.88 -16.41
N LEU A 62 -2.68 12.63 -15.95
CA LEU A 62 -3.74 11.66 -15.72
C LEU A 62 -3.60 11.09 -14.31
N THR A 63 -4.71 10.80 -13.63
CA THR A 63 -4.69 9.98 -12.40
C THR A 63 -5.14 8.56 -12.72
N ILE A 64 -4.61 7.58 -12.00
CA ILE A 64 -4.90 6.16 -12.19
C ILE A 64 -4.99 5.52 -10.81
N ASP A 65 -6.19 5.13 -10.41
CA ASP A 65 -6.51 4.75 -9.03
C ASP A 65 -7.53 3.60 -9.02
N PRO A 66 -7.80 2.98 -7.85
CA PRO A 66 -8.96 2.11 -7.71
C PRO A 66 -10.27 2.81 -8.11
N GLU A 67 -11.25 2.01 -8.54
CA GLU A 67 -12.55 2.54 -8.89
C GLU A 67 -13.22 3.20 -7.68
N GLY A 68 -13.74 4.41 -7.85
CA GLY A 68 -14.41 5.17 -6.79
C GLY A 68 -13.49 5.96 -5.86
N SER A 69 -12.16 5.95 -6.07
CA SER A 69 -11.23 6.78 -5.28
C SER A 69 -11.55 8.28 -5.39
N THR A 70 -11.50 8.97 -4.26
CA THR A 70 -11.71 10.43 -4.17
C THR A 70 -10.49 11.20 -3.66
N ASP A 71 -9.55 10.53 -3.01
CA ASP A 71 -8.31 11.07 -2.45
C ASP A 71 -7.11 10.80 -3.37
N LEU A 72 -7.10 11.48 -4.51
CA LEU A 72 -6.13 11.27 -5.58
C LEU A 72 -4.83 12.01 -5.27
N ASP A 73 -3.85 11.28 -4.74
CA ASP A 73 -2.53 11.80 -4.38
C ASP A 73 -1.66 12.15 -5.59
N GLN A 74 -1.85 11.44 -6.70
CA GLN A 74 -0.85 11.28 -7.76
C GLN A 74 -1.46 11.53 -9.15
N ALA A 75 -0.75 12.28 -9.98
CA ALA A 75 -1.04 12.39 -11.41
C ALA A 75 0.25 12.26 -12.23
N VAL A 76 0.20 11.49 -13.32
CA VAL A 76 1.35 11.17 -14.15
C VAL A 76 1.19 11.74 -15.55
N HIS A 77 2.28 12.26 -16.10
CA HIS A 77 2.48 12.52 -17.51
C HIS A 77 3.85 11.97 -17.89
N ILE A 78 3.94 11.30 -19.04
CA ILE A 78 5.19 10.74 -19.55
C ILE A 78 5.30 11.15 -20.99
N GLU A 79 6.48 11.64 -21.39
CA GLU A 79 6.81 11.92 -22.78
C GLU A 79 8.14 11.26 -23.15
N ARG A 80 8.29 10.95 -24.44
CA ARG A 80 9.59 10.54 -24.99
C ARG A 80 10.45 11.76 -25.21
N THR A 81 11.74 11.62 -24.93
CA THR A 81 12.77 12.60 -25.28
C THR A 81 13.70 11.99 -26.32
N THR A 82 14.67 12.78 -26.81
CA THR A 82 15.69 12.29 -27.75
C THR A 82 16.50 11.13 -27.17
N ASP A 83 16.75 11.14 -25.86
CA ASP A 83 17.71 10.26 -25.18
C ASP A 83 17.02 9.25 -24.23
N GLY A 84 15.69 9.27 -24.13
CA GLY A 84 14.91 8.40 -23.25
C GLY A 84 13.51 8.96 -22.96
N TYR A 85 13.23 9.27 -21.70
CA TYR A 85 11.91 9.69 -21.24
C TYR A 85 11.97 10.83 -20.24
N LEU A 86 10.91 11.63 -20.19
CA LEU A 86 10.65 12.53 -19.07
C LEU A 86 9.37 12.06 -18.39
N VAL A 87 9.46 11.73 -17.10
CA VAL A 87 8.31 11.47 -16.25
C VAL A 87 8.04 12.72 -15.42
N SER A 88 6.90 13.37 -15.68
CA SER A 88 6.35 14.42 -14.84
C SER A 88 5.33 13.78 -13.89
N TYR A 89 5.65 13.76 -12.60
CA TYR A 89 4.82 13.13 -11.58
C TYR A 89 4.37 14.16 -10.54
N ALA A 90 3.10 14.53 -10.62
CA ALA A 90 2.48 15.51 -9.74
C ALA A 90 1.95 14.83 -8.47
N ILE A 91 2.36 15.35 -7.31
CA ILE A 91 1.93 14.91 -5.99
C ILE A 91 1.15 16.02 -5.30
N ALA A 92 0.02 15.68 -4.68
CA ALA A 92 -0.85 16.60 -3.95
C ALA A 92 -0.08 17.54 -2.99
N ASP A 93 -0.33 18.85 -3.09
CA ASP A 93 0.33 19.89 -2.27
C ASP A 93 -0.35 20.07 -0.90
N VAL A 94 -0.33 19.00 -0.10
CA VAL A 94 -0.79 19.02 1.30
C VAL A 94 -0.06 20.08 2.14
N PRO A 95 1.27 20.34 1.98
CA PRO A 95 1.94 21.45 2.66
C PRO A 95 1.29 22.83 2.46
N ALA A 96 0.60 23.08 1.34
CA ALA A 96 -0.13 24.33 1.12
C ALA A 96 -1.47 24.42 1.87
N LEU A 97 -2.00 23.28 2.33
CA LEU A 97 -3.31 23.15 2.98
C LEU A 97 -3.20 22.91 4.49
N VAL A 98 -2.03 22.53 4.99
CA VAL A 98 -1.82 22.19 6.41
C VAL A 98 -0.76 23.10 7.02
N HIS A 99 -1.19 24.00 7.89
CA HIS A 99 -0.29 24.91 8.60
C HIS A 99 0.49 24.17 9.70
N PRO A 100 1.84 24.26 9.72
CA PRO A 100 2.63 23.67 10.80
C PRO A 100 2.21 24.22 12.17
N GLY A 101 1.92 23.32 13.12
CA GLY A 101 1.42 23.68 14.45
C GLY A 101 -0.07 24.08 14.52
N GLY A 102 -0.79 24.05 13.39
CA GLY A 102 -2.24 24.25 13.33
C GLY A 102 -3.03 23.06 13.87
N ALA A 103 -4.35 23.21 13.95
CA ALA A 103 -5.28 22.17 14.38
C ALA A 103 -5.24 20.96 13.44
N VAL A 104 -5.17 21.18 12.11
CA VAL A 104 -5.07 20.08 11.13
C VAL A 104 -3.74 19.34 11.29
N ASP A 105 -2.63 20.05 11.49
CA ASP A 105 -1.32 19.43 11.74
C ASP A 105 -1.33 18.59 13.03
N GLY A 106 -1.84 19.16 14.12
CA GLY A 106 -1.93 18.47 15.40
C GLY A 106 -2.77 17.19 15.33
N GLU A 107 -3.87 17.20 14.58
CA GLU A 107 -4.71 16.03 14.38
C GLU A 107 -4.08 15.00 13.42
N ALA A 108 -3.46 15.44 12.33
CA ALA A 108 -2.73 14.56 11.42
C ALA A 108 -1.56 13.83 12.11
N ARG A 109 -0.87 14.49 13.07
CA ARG A 109 0.16 13.86 13.91
C ARG A 109 -0.38 12.78 14.83
N LYS A 110 -1.60 12.92 15.37
CA LYS A 110 -2.23 11.87 16.19
C LYS A 110 -2.60 10.66 15.35
N ARG A 111 -3.08 10.88 14.12
CA ARG A 111 -3.52 9.83 13.19
C ARG A 111 -2.36 9.11 12.51
N GLY A 112 -1.35 9.85 12.05
CA GLY A 112 -0.16 9.37 11.35
C GLY A 112 -0.39 8.91 9.91
N GLN A 113 -1.50 8.21 9.65
CA GLN A 113 -1.91 7.80 8.29
C GLN A 113 -3.42 7.56 8.22
N THR A 114 -3.95 7.48 7.00
CA THR A 114 -5.29 6.94 6.76
C THR A 114 -5.29 5.45 7.09
N ILE A 115 -6.29 5.00 7.84
CA ILE A 115 -6.48 3.59 8.19
C ILE A 115 -7.68 3.07 7.41
N TYR A 116 -7.49 1.99 6.66
CA TYR A 116 -8.55 1.34 5.89
C TYR A 116 -9.16 0.22 6.73
N ALA A 117 -10.48 0.28 6.94
CA ALA A 117 -11.27 -0.70 7.66
C ALA A 117 -12.15 -1.50 6.66
N ALA A 118 -12.67 -2.64 7.10
CA ALA A 118 -13.59 -3.44 6.28
C ALA A 118 -14.89 -2.69 5.90
N ASP A 119 -15.32 -1.74 6.73
CA ASP A 119 -16.56 -0.98 6.60
C ASP A 119 -16.33 0.50 6.25
N GLY A 120 -15.12 0.86 5.82
CA GLY A 120 -14.81 2.23 5.40
C GLY A 120 -13.36 2.62 5.66
N ARG A 121 -13.13 3.90 5.93
CA ARG A 121 -11.79 4.43 6.19
C ARG A 121 -11.81 5.50 7.26
N ILE A 122 -10.70 5.59 7.99
CA ILE A 122 -10.41 6.64 8.95
C ILE A 122 -9.36 7.55 8.28
N PRO A 123 -9.77 8.67 7.66
CA PRO A 123 -8.87 9.49 6.86
C PRO A 123 -7.87 10.24 7.74
N LEU A 124 -6.68 10.50 7.19
CA LEU A 124 -5.64 11.33 7.81
C LEU A 124 -6.07 12.81 7.91
N HIS A 125 -6.78 13.30 6.90
CA HIS A 125 -7.21 14.70 6.77
C HIS A 125 -8.74 14.80 6.60
N PRO A 126 -9.37 15.92 6.99
CA PRO A 126 -10.77 16.19 6.68
C PRO A 126 -11.03 16.18 5.16
N SER A 127 -12.27 15.89 4.75
CA SER A 127 -12.64 15.77 3.32
C SER A 127 -12.34 17.05 2.53
N ALA A 128 -12.50 18.23 3.15
CA ALA A 128 -12.14 19.53 2.56
C ALA A 128 -10.70 19.57 2.01
N ILE A 129 -9.77 18.81 2.63
CA ILE A 129 -8.39 18.65 2.18
C ILE A 129 -8.24 17.34 1.39
N GLY A 130 -8.59 16.21 2.03
CA GLY A 130 -8.29 14.86 1.56
C GLY A 130 -9.01 14.45 0.26
N GLU A 131 -10.23 14.93 0.05
CA GLU A 131 -11.11 14.51 -1.06
C GLU A 131 -11.44 15.66 -2.01
N HIS A 132 -11.05 16.88 -1.66
CA HIS A 132 -11.42 18.09 -2.38
C HIS A 132 -10.19 18.92 -2.76
N ALA A 133 -9.79 19.90 -1.94
CA ALA A 133 -8.78 20.88 -2.33
C ALA A 133 -7.39 20.29 -2.57
N GLY A 134 -7.04 19.21 -1.87
CA GLY A 134 -5.77 18.50 -2.03
C GLY A 134 -5.80 17.38 -3.06
N SER A 135 -6.98 16.86 -3.40
CA SER A 135 -7.14 15.76 -4.36
C SER A 135 -6.97 16.26 -5.80
N LEU A 136 -6.20 15.53 -6.61
CA LEU A 136 -5.89 15.86 -8.00
C LEU A 136 -7.04 15.50 -8.97
N LEU A 137 -8.26 15.94 -8.63
CA LEU A 137 -9.49 15.69 -9.37
C LEU A 137 -9.41 16.15 -10.84
N ALA A 138 -10.06 15.40 -11.72
CA ALA A 138 -10.07 15.68 -13.16
C ALA A 138 -10.80 16.99 -13.49
N GLY A 139 -10.22 17.75 -14.43
CA GLY A 139 -10.81 18.98 -14.97
C GLY A 139 -10.57 20.24 -14.11
N GLU A 140 -10.01 20.10 -12.91
CA GLU A 140 -9.80 21.21 -12.00
C GLU A 140 -8.32 21.61 -11.86
N ASP A 141 -8.06 22.90 -11.68
CA ASP A 141 -6.72 23.38 -11.38
C ASP A 141 -6.36 23.06 -9.92
N ARG A 142 -5.17 22.48 -9.73
CA ARG A 142 -4.67 22.02 -8.44
C ARG A 142 -3.23 22.44 -8.22
N SER A 143 -2.89 22.70 -6.97
CA SER A 143 -1.50 22.87 -6.55
C SER A 143 -0.87 21.50 -6.34
N ALA A 144 0.31 21.27 -6.90
CA ALA A 144 1.04 20.03 -6.77
C ALA A 144 2.55 20.27 -6.66
N TYR A 145 3.24 19.34 -6.01
CA TYR A 145 4.68 19.14 -6.17
C TYR A 145 4.90 18.28 -7.41
N VAL A 146 5.46 18.86 -8.47
CA VAL A 146 5.74 18.15 -9.71
C VAL A 146 7.20 17.71 -9.71
N TRP A 147 7.39 16.39 -9.68
CA TRP A 147 8.67 15.74 -9.87
C TRP A 147 8.93 15.60 -11.38
N GLU A 148 10.04 16.13 -11.85
CA GLU A 148 10.53 15.95 -13.22
C GLU A 148 11.72 14.98 -13.17
N LEU A 149 11.49 13.76 -13.65
CA LEU A 149 12.43 12.65 -13.60
C LEU A 149 12.86 12.30 -15.02
N ALA A 150 14.08 12.69 -15.41
CA ALA A 150 14.63 12.33 -16.70
C ALA A 150 15.21 10.91 -16.64
N LEU A 151 14.82 10.07 -17.59
CA LEU A 151 15.26 8.68 -17.71
C LEU A 151 16.03 8.49 -19.02
N ASP A 152 17.05 7.64 -19.01
CA ASP A 152 17.68 7.16 -20.24
C ASP A 152 16.79 6.13 -20.99
N ALA A 153 17.26 5.66 -22.14
CA ALA A 153 16.53 4.68 -22.96
C ALA A 153 16.28 3.33 -22.26
N ASP A 154 17.08 2.98 -21.25
CA ASP A 154 16.90 1.76 -20.43
C ASP A 154 16.02 2.04 -19.20
N GLY A 155 15.48 3.25 -19.09
CA GLY A 155 14.63 3.69 -17.99
C GLY A 155 15.39 4.06 -16.73
N ARG A 156 16.73 4.14 -16.71
CA ARG A 156 17.51 4.55 -15.53
C ARG A 156 17.43 6.05 -15.32
N GLN A 157 17.30 6.46 -14.05
CA GLN A 157 17.22 7.87 -13.70
C GLN A 157 18.54 8.60 -13.99
N VAL A 158 18.45 9.65 -14.80
CA VAL A 158 19.56 10.54 -15.16
C VAL A 158 19.56 11.79 -14.29
N SER A 159 18.39 12.37 -14.05
CA SER A 159 18.25 13.56 -13.20
C SER A 159 16.87 13.60 -12.55
N VAL A 160 16.79 14.40 -11.48
CA VAL A 160 15.55 14.69 -10.77
C VAL A 160 15.52 16.15 -10.37
N SER A 161 14.34 16.75 -10.47
CA SER A 161 14.01 17.99 -9.77
C SER A 161 12.57 17.94 -9.30
N VAL A 162 12.24 18.71 -8.27
CA VAL A 162 10.85 18.88 -7.82
C VAL A 162 10.58 20.35 -7.53
N ALA A 163 9.41 20.82 -7.99
CA ALA A 163 8.94 22.18 -7.74
C ALA A 163 7.42 22.21 -7.59
N ARG A 164 6.91 23.23 -6.92
CA ARG A 164 5.46 23.47 -6.84
C ARG A 164 4.95 24.08 -8.14
N ALA A 165 3.83 23.59 -8.65
CA ALA A 165 3.17 24.06 -9.86
C ALA A 165 1.64 23.97 -9.78
N ALA A 166 0.95 24.79 -10.56
CA ALA A 166 -0.45 24.58 -10.90
C ALA A 166 -0.55 23.53 -12.00
N ILE A 167 -1.37 22.50 -11.81
CA ILE A 167 -1.63 21.44 -12.79
C ILE A 167 -3.13 21.27 -13.02
N ARG A 168 -3.49 20.57 -14.10
CA ARG A 168 -4.87 20.11 -14.34
C ARG A 168 -4.85 18.66 -14.79
N SER A 169 -5.36 17.75 -13.98
CA SER A 169 -5.60 16.38 -14.41
C SER A 169 -6.66 16.38 -15.50
N ARG A 170 -6.43 15.68 -16.61
CA ARG A 170 -7.37 15.63 -17.75
C ARG A 170 -8.47 14.60 -17.53
N ARG A 171 -8.12 13.49 -16.90
CA ARG A 171 -9.01 12.36 -16.67
C ARG A 171 -8.53 11.55 -15.48
N GLN A 172 -9.49 11.12 -14.67
CA GLN A 172 -9.33 10.06 -13.69
C GLN A 172 -9.63 8.73 -14.36
N TRP A 173 -8.69 7.80 -14.31
CA TRP A 173 -8.84 6.45 -14.81
C TRP A 173 -8.95 5.48 -13.64
N SER A 174 -9.82 4.48 -13.75
CA SER A 174 -9.69 3.28 -12.92
C SER A 174 -8.60 2.38 -13.49
N TYR A 175 -7.97 1.55 -12.65
CA TYR A 175 -7.01 0.54 -13.14
C TYR A 175 -7.59 -0.36 -14.26
N PRO A 176 -8.83 -0.90 -14.15
CA PRO A 176 -9.44 -1.65 -15.25
C PRO A 176 -9.61 -0.85 -16.55
N GLU A 177 -10.04 0.42 -16.46
CA GLU A 177 -10.18 1.27 -17.64
C GLU A 177 -8.82 1.56 -18.31
N ALA A 178 -7.80 1.87 -17.51
CA ALA A 178 -6.46 2.14 -18.01
C ALA A 178 -5.85 0.89 -18.66
N GLN A 179 -6.00 -0.27 -18.03
CA GLN A 179 -5.54 -1.55 -18.60
C GLN A 179 -6.21 -1.83 -19.95
N ALA A 180 -7.54 -1.72 -20.03
CA ALA A 180 -8.27 -1.95 -21.27
C ALA A 180 -7.83 -1.00 -22.40
N ALA A 181 -7.67 0.30 -22.09
CA ALA A 181 -7.23 1.30 -23.05
C ALA A 181 -5.77 1.12 -23.49
N ILE A 182 -4.93 0.55 -22.63
CA ILE A 182 -3.55 0.16 -23.00
C ILE A 182 -3.59 -1.02 -23.96
N ASP A 183 -4.37 -2.05 -23.65
CA ASP A 183 -4.41 -3.31 -24.39
C ASP A 183 -5.02 -3.17 -25.79
N ASP A 184 -6.03 -2.32 -25.97
CA ASP A 184 -6.67 -2.06 -27.26
C ASP A 184 -6.00 -0.93 -28.07
N GLY A 185 -5.03 -0.22 -27.48
CA GLY A 185 -4.33 0.90 -28.11
C GLY A 185 -5.13 2.20 -28.21
N SER A 186 -6.27 2.31 -27.53
CA SER A 186 -7.13 3.51 -27.53
C SER A 186 -6.73 4.56 -26.49
N GLY A 187 -5.89 4.19 -25.52
CA GLY A 187 -5.40 5.08 -24.46
C GLY A 187 -4.51 6.22 -24.99
N PRO A 188 -4.47 7.37 -24.29
CA PRO A 188 -3.55 8.46 -24.61
C PRO A 188 -2.09 8.01 -24.51
N GLU A 189 -1.19 8.75 -25.15
CA GLU A 189 0.24 8.42 -25.23
C GLU A 189 0.86 8.15 -23.85
N THR A 190 0.53 8.95 -22.83
CA THR A 190 0.97 8.75 -21.44
C THR A 190 0.70 7.32 -20.93
N LEU A 191 -0.46 6.71 -21.23
CA LEU A 191 -0.76 5.35 -20.76
C LEU A 191 0.07 4.29 -21.48
N GLN A 192 0.32 4.49 -22.78
CA GLN A 192 1.19 3.59 -23.54
C GLN A 192 2.64 3.68 -23.06
N LEU A 193 3.10 4.90 -22.77
CA LEU A 193 4.42 5.13 -22.18
C LEU A 193 4.52 4.66 -20.74
N LEU A 194 3.42 4.67 -19.96
CA LEU A 194 3.39 4.08 -18.62
C LEU A 194 3.72 2.60 -18.66
N LYS A 195 3.14 1.85 -19.61
CA LYS A 195 3.48 0.44 -19.83
C LYS A 195 4.95 0.26 -20.16
N GLU A 196 5.45 1.02 -21.13
CA GLU A 196 6.83 0.90 -21.60
C GLU A 196 7.87 1.26 -20.53
N VAL A 197 7.72 2.44 -19.92
CA VAL A 197 8.59 2.87 -18.82
C VAL A 197 8.44 1.93 -17.64
N GLY A 198 7.22 1.50 -17.29
CA GLY A 198 6.97 0.52 -16.23
C GLY A 198 7.76 -0.78 -16.44
N GLN A 199 7.77 -1.32 -17.65
CA GLN A 199 8.55 -2.52 -18.00
C GLN A 199 10.06 -2.30 -17.89
N LEU A 200 10.58 -1.15 -18.35
CA LEU A 200 12.00 -0.79 -18.18
C LEU A 200 12.38 -0.66 -16.70
N ARG A 201 11.49 -0.09 -15.88
CA ARG A 201 11.68 0.06 -14.45
C ARG A 201 11.63 -1.28 -13.71
N ILE A 202 10.76 -2.22 -14.12
CA ILE A 202 10.78 -3.61 -13.63
C ILE A 202 12.12 -4.26 -13.96
N GLN A 203 12.66 -4.07 -15.16
CA GLN A 203 13.98 -4.59 -15.52
C GLN A 203 15.10 -3.97 -14.67
N CYS A 204 15.08 -2.66 -14.45
CA CYS A 204 15.98 -2.00 -13.50
C CYS A 204 15.84 -2.57 -12.08
N GLU A 205 14.63 -2.92 -11.65
CA GLU A 205 14.39 -3.56 -10.36
C GLU A 205 15.04 -4.93 -10.26
N ARG A 206 14.96 -5.73 -11.33
CA ARG A 206 15.61 -7.04 -11.40
C ARG A 206 17.12 -6.92 -11.26
N GLU A 207 17.72 -5.98 -11.99
CA GLU A 207 19.17 -5.74 -12.00
C GLU A 207 19.73 -5.33 -10.62
N ARG A 208 18.98 -4.51 -9.86
CA ARG A 208 19.36 -4.15 -8.48
C ARG A 208 19.09 -5.26 -7.45
N GLY A 209 18.37 -6.32 -7.82
CA GLY A 209 17.97 -7.39 -6.91
C GLY A 209 16.72 -7.10 -6.06
N GLY A 210 15.91 -6.13 -6.46
CA GLY A 210 14.65 -5.80 -5.79
C GLY A 210 13.53 -6.78 -6.17
N ALA A 211 12.52 -6.85 -5.30
CA ALA A 211 11.40 -7.76 -5.46
C ALA A 211 10.10 -7.09 -4.99
N SER A 212 9.35 -6.52 -5.92
CA SER A 212 7.95 -6.15 -5.68
C SER A 212 7.10 -7.42 -5.53
N LEU A 213 6.40 -7.52 -4.41
CA LEU A 213 5.47 -8.61 -4.12
C LEU A 213 4.15 -8.29 -4.82
N ASN A 214 3.94 -8.80 -6.04
CA ASN A 214 2.64 -8.73 -6.73
C ASN A 214 1.72 -9.86 -6.26
N ALA A 215 1.60 -10.05 -4.95
CA ALA A 215 0.69 -11.03 -4.38
C ALA A 215 -0.76 -10.59 -4.66
N PRO A 216 -1.69 -11.51 -4.94
CA PRO A 216 -3.10 -11.17 -4.99
C PRO A 216 -3.55 -10.57 -3.66
N ASP A 217 -4.29 -9.48 -3.73
CA ASP A 217 -4.85 -8.82 -2.55
C ASP A 217 -6.08 -9.60 -2.08
N GLU A 218 -6.19 -9.78 -0.77
CA GLU A 218 -7.41 -10.24 -0.09
C GLU A 218 -8.20 -9.00 0.35
N GLU A 219 -9.33 -8.76 -0.31
CA GLU A 219 -10.21 -7.64 -0.04
C GLU A 219 -11.47 -8.12 0.68
N ILE A 220 -11.83 -7.44 1.78
CA ILE A 220 -13.12 -7.62 2.44
C ILE A 220 -14.13 -6.78 1.67
N VAL A 221 -15.05 -7.43 0.97
CA VAL A 221 -16.05 -6.77 0.11
C VAL A 221 -17.44 -6.98 0.68
N PHE A 222 -18.20 -5.88 0.80
CA PHE A 222 -19.63 -5.94 1.12
C PHE A 222 -20.46 -5.93 -0.16
N ARG A 223 -21.03 -7.08 -0.54
CA ARG A 223 -21.89 -7.22 -1.73
C ARG A 223 -23.18 -7.94 -1.36
N ASP A 224 -24.30 -7.46 -1.91
CA ASP A 224 -25.62 -8.07 -1.73
C ASP A 224 -26.04 -8.29 -0.26
N GLY A 225 -25.60 -7.40 0.64
CA GLY A 225 -25.93 -7.46 2.06
C GLY A 225 -25.02 -8.36 2.91
N ALA A 226 -23.90 -8.84 2.37
CA ALA A 226 -22.95 -9.70 3.07
C ALA A 226 -21.48 -9.28 2.82
N TYR A 227 -20.65 -9.38 3.86
CA TYR A 227 -19.20 -9.33 3.76
C TYR A 227 -18.66 -10.67 3.25
N THR A 228 -17.73 -10.60 2.31
CA THR A 228 -17.02 -11.74 1.72
C THR A 228 -15.54 -11.39 1.54
N LEU A 229 -14.68 -12.42 1.45
CA LEU A 229 -13.28 -12.25 1.04
C LEU A 229 -13.18 -12.50 -0.47
N GLU A 230 -12.84 -11.46 -1.22
CA GLU A 230 -12.52 -11.58 -2.64
C GLU A 230 -11.00 -11.51 -2.81
N ARG A 231 -10.45 -12.40 -3.65
CA ARG A 231 -9.04 -12.36 -4.03
C ARG A 231 -8.90 -11.78 -5.42
N ARG A 232 -8.13 -10.70 -5.54
CA ARG A 232 -7.92 -9.97 -6.79
C ARG A 232 -6.45 -10.03 -7.15
N ALA A 233 -6.16 -10.58 -8.33
CA ALA A 233 -4.83 -10.43 -8.90
C ALA A 233 -4.66 -8.99 -9.39
N PRO A 234 -3.57 -8.30 -9.04
CA PRO A 234 -3.31 -6.95 -9.55
C PRO A 234 -3.17 -6.97 -11.07
N LEU A 235 -3.69 -5.94 -11.74
CA LEU A 235 -3.51 -5.75 -13.17
C LEU A 235 -2.08 -5.29 -13.47
N PRO A 236 -1.51 -5.62 -14.65
CA PRO A 236 -0.17 -5.17 -15.03
C PRO A 236 0.03 -3.65 -14.91
N VAL A 237 -0.99 -2.86 -15.23
CA VAL A 237 -0.94 -1.39 -15.10
C VAL A 237 -0.72 -0.92 -13.65
N GLU A 238 -1.17 -1.67 -12.65
CA GLU A 238 -0.93 -1.36 -11.24
C GLU A 238 0.57 -1.47 -10.90
N GLU A 239 1.23 -2.51 -11.42
CA GLU A 239 2.67 -2.69 -11.27
C GLU A 239 3.46 -1.58 -11.99
N TRP A 240 3.07 -1.24 -13.22
CA TRP A 240 3.71 -0.15 -13.97
C TRP A 240 3.58 1.19 -13.26
N ASN A 241 2.38 1.50 -12.73
CA ASN A 241 2.14 2.71 -11.93
C ASN A 241 2.94 2.71 -10.63
N ALA A 242 3.02 1.57 -9.93
CA ALA A 242 3.81 1.42 -8.72
C ALA A 242 5.30 1.69 -8.96
N GLN A 243 5.85 1.31 -10.11
CA GLN A 243 7.24 1.60 -10.47
C GLN A 243 7.54 3.10 -10.60
N ILE A 244 6.56 3.92 -11.04
CA ILE A 244 6.72 5.39 -11.06
C ILE A 244 6.83 5.92 -9.63
N SER A 245 5.96 5.44 -8.73
CA SER A 245 6.05 5.80 -7.31
C SER A 245 7.37 5.35 -6.66
N LEU A 246 7.84 4.14 -6.97
CA LEU A 246 9.14 3.63 -6.48
C LEU A 246 10.31 4.46 -6.99
N LEU A 247 10.31 4.83 -8.27
CA LEU A 247 11.29 5.73 -8.88
C LEU A 247 11.33 7.07 -8.13
N THR A 248 10.19 7.71 -7.91
CA THR A 248 10.12 8.99 -7.19
C THR A 248 10.62 8.87 -5.75
N GLY A 249 10.24 7.80 -5.03
CA GLY A 249 10.70 7.58 -3.66
C GLY A 249 12.22 7.31 -3.55
N MET A 250 12.83 6.64 -4.54
CA MET A 250 14.29 6.51 -4.63
C MET A 250 14.96 7.85 -4.95
N ALA A 251 14.39 8.63 -5.86
CA ALA A 251 14.90 9.96 -6.21
C ALA A 251 14.88 10.91 -5.00
N ALA A 252 13.79 10.91 -4.24
CA ALA A 252 13.66 11.67 -2.99
C ALA A 252 14.71 11.25 -1.95
N ALA A 253 14.93 9.95 -1.78
CA ALA A 253 15.98 9.45 -0.90
C ALA A 253 17.37 9.92 -1.33
N GLY A 254 17.66 9.91 -2.64
CA GLY A 254 18.92 10.43 -3.20
C GLY A 254 19.15 11.89 -2.85
N LEU A 255 18.17 12.77 -3.12
CA LEU A 255 18.26 14.20 -2.79
C LEU A 255 18.56 14.43 -1.30
N MET A 256 17.85 13.72 -0.42
CA MET A 256 18.04 13.84 1.03
C MET A 256 19.40 13.30 1.49
N LEU A 257 19.88 12.19 0.92
CA LEU A 257 21.18 11.59 1.24
C LEU A 257 22.33 12.51 0.84
N ASP A 258 22.27 13.08 -0.35
CA ASP A 258 23.30 14.02 -0.85
C ASP A 258 23.39 15.25 0.05
N ALA A 259 22.24 15.78 0.49
CA ALA A 259 22.16 16.93 1.39
C ALA A 259 22.36 16.57 2.88
N ARG A 260 22.38 15.28 3.22
CA ARG A 260 22.43 14.74 4.59
C ARG A 260 21.36 15.31 5.52
N VAL A 261 20.17 15.56 5.00
CA VAL A 261 19.02 16.04 5.76
C VAL A 261 17.76 15.37 5.23
N GLY A 262 17.01 14.71 6.12
CA GLY A 262 15.72 14.15 5.77
C GLY A 262 15.37 12.86 6.51
N ILE A 263 14.47 12.07 5.92
CA ILE A 263 13.96 10.86 6.54
C ILE A 263 13.82 9.75 5.50
N LEU A 264 14.41 8.60 5.78
CA LEU A 264 14.39 7.43 4.90
C LEU A 264 13.44 6.35 5.45
N ARG A 265 12.84 5.59 4.54
CA ARG A 265 12.10 4.35 4.84
C ARG A 265 13.06 3.19 4.67
N THR A 266 13.66 2.73 5.76
CA THR A 266 14.65 1.64 5.73
C THR A 266 14.02 0.31 6.10
N MET A 267 14.66 -0.78 5.71
CA MET A 267 14.28 -2.13 6.10
C MET A 267 15.50 -3.06 6.01
N PRO A 268 15.89 -3.74 7.10
CA PRO A 268 17.03 -4.64 7.10
C PRO A 268 16.79 -5.86 6.21
N PRO A 269 17.86 -6.55 5.78
CA PRO A 269 17.73 -7.81 5.07
C PRO A 269 17.14 -8.89 5.99
N PRO A 270 16.44 -9.90 5.43
CA PRO A 270 15.99 -11.04 6.21
C PRO A 270 17.18 -11.81 6.78
N SER A 271 17.02 -12.40 7.97
CA SER A 271 18.06 -13.25 8.56
C SER A 271 18.22 -14.57 7.81
N ASP A 272 19.39 -15.20 7.93
CA ASP A 272 19.66 -16.51 7.35
C ASP A 272 18.62 -17.56 7.78
N ASP A 273 18.21 -17.53 9.05
CA ASP A 273 17.15 -18.41 9.57
C ASP A 273 15.78 -18.15 8.90
N ALA A 274 15.45 -16.89 8.62
CA ALA A 274 14.21 -16.54 7.93
C ALA A 274 14.23 -17.02 6.47
N ILE A 275 15.37 -16.86 5.79
CA ILE A 275 15.58 -17.38 4.42
C ILE A 275 15.49 -18.91 4.41
N ALA A 276 16.17 -19.60 5.33
CA ALA A 276 16.13 -21.05 5.45
C ALA A 276 14.71 -21.57 5.74
N GLY A 277 14.00 -20.90 6.65
CA GLY A 277 12.61 -21.20 6.97
C GLY A 277 11.68 -21.02 5.78
N PHE A 278 11.82 -19.92 5.04
CA PHE A 278 11.04 -19.69 3.81
C PHE A 278 11.37 -20.75 2.74
N ARG A 279 12.64 -21.06 2.50
CA ARG A 279 13.05 -22.11 1.55
C ARG A 279 12.45 -23.46 1.92
N ALA A 280 12.47 -23.84 3.19
CA ALA A 280 11.83 -25.06 3.68
C ALA A 280 10.32 -25.07 3.42
N GLN A 281 9.63 -23.95 3.61
CA GLN A 281 8.20 -23.81 3.29
C GLN A 281 7.93 -23.94 1.79
N THR A 282 8.74 -23.33 0.92
CA THR A 282 8.59 -23.45 -0.53
C THR A 282 8.75 -24.90 -1.01
N ALA A 283 9.73 -25.63 -0.45
CA ALA A 283 9.94 -27.04 -0.75
C ALA A 283 8.78 -27.92 -0.27
N ALA A 284 8.26 -27.62 0.93
CA ALA A 284 7.10 -28.29 1.50
C ALA A 284 5.83 -28.08 0.66
N LEU A 285 5.62 -26.88 0.11
CA LEU A 285 4.52 -26.55 -0.79
C LEU A 285 4.70 -27.14 -2.21
N GLY A 286 5.80 -27.86 -2.47
CA GLY A 286 6.08 -28.47 -3.78
C GLY A 286 6.52 -27.48 -4.86
N LEU A 287 6.93 -26.27 -4.47
CA LEU A 287 7.43 -25.21 -5.33
C LEU A 287 8.82 -24.77 -4.85
N PRO A 288 9.83 -25.65 -4.78
CA PRO A 288 11.10 -25.34 -4.14
C PRO A 288 11.78 -24.14 -4.79
N TRP A 289 12.20 -23.17 -3.98
CA TRP A 289 13.08 -22.10 -4.42
C TRP A 289 14.49 -22.68 -4.67
N PRO A 290 15.06 -22.58 -5.90
CA PRO A 290 16.43 -23.02 -6.18
C PRO A 290 17.49 -22.10 -5.52
N GLU A 291 18.69 -22.62 -5.25
CA GLU A 291 19.76 -21.83 -4.59
C GLU A 291 20.38 -20.77 -5.50
N ASP A 292 20.38 -21.01 -6.81
CA ASP A 292 20.96 -20.16 -7.84
C ASP A 292 20.00 -19.09 -8.38
N VAL A 293 18.73 -19.13 -7.97
CA VAL A 293 17.71 -18.16 -8.36
C VAL A 293 17.58 -17.11 -7.26
N SER A 294 17.60 -15.82 -7.60
CA SER A 294 17.39 -14.76 -6.62
C SER A 294 15.96 -14.78 -6.08
N TYR A 295 15.73 -14.24 -4.89
CA TYR A 295 14.39 -14.21 -4.28
C TYR A 295 13.35 -13.55 -5.20
N GLY A 296 13.69 -12.40 -5.79
CA GLY A 296 12.79 -11.69 -6.69
C GLY A 296 12.47 -12.48 -7.96
N GLU A 297 13.47 -13.12 -8.57
CA GLU A 297 13.23 -13.95 -9.76
C GLU A 297 12.36 -15.16 -9.43
N TYR A 298 12.61 -15.81 -8.28
CA TYR A 298 11.77 -16.91 -7.84
C TYR A 298 10.30 -16.52 -7.71
N LEU A 299 9.99 -15.39 -7.06
CA LEU A 299 8.61 -14.92 -6.93
C LEU A 299 7.93 -14.66 -8.28
N ARG A 300 8.66 -14.12 -9.27
CA ARG A 300 8.15 -13.85 -10.61
C ARG A 300 7.82 -15.12 -11.41
N THR A 301 8.35 -16.29 -11.01
CA THR A 301 8.02 -17.58 -11.64
C THR A 301 6.74 -18.22 -11.11
N LEU A 302 6.16 -17.69 -10.03
CA LEU A 302 4.99 -18.26 -9.39
C LEU A 302 3.72 -18.00 -10.21
N ASP A 303 2.95 -19.05 -10.46
CA ASP A 303 1.64 -18.94 -11.14
C ASP A 303 0.56 -18.49 -10.15
N HIS A 304 0.03 -17.28 -10.34
CA HIS A 304 -1.04 -16.73 -9.50
C HIS A 304 -2.35 -17.53 -9.55
N GLY A 305 -2.51 -18.44 -10.51
CA GLY A 305 -3.62 -19.39 -10.57
C GLY A 305 -3.43 -20.65 -9.69
N ASP A 306 -2.21 -20.94 -9.24
CA ASP A 306 -1.91 -22.10 -8.38
C ASP A 306 -2.07 -21.75 -6.89
N PRO A 307 -2.99 -22.39 -6.14
CA PRO A 307 -3.15 -22.15 -4.70
C PRO A 307 -1.87 -22.31 -3.87
N ARG A 308 -0.94 -23.18 -4.30
CA ARG A 308 0.36 -23.37 -3.62
C ARG A 308 1.27 -22.16 -3.81
N ALA A 309 1.25 -21.57 -5.00
CA ALA A 309 1.98 -20.34 -5.30
C ALA A 309 1.42 -19.15 -4.52
N LEU A 310 0.09 -19.07 -4.35
CA LEU A 310 -0.54 -18.09 -3.47
C LEU A 310 -0.04 -18.22 -2.02
N ALA A 311 0.02 -19.45 -1.50
CA ALA A 311 0.56 -19.72 -0.16
C ALA A 311 2.04 -19.32 -0.03
N VAL A 312 2.86 -19.56 -1.07
CA VAL A 312 4.25 -19.08 -1.12
C VAL A 312 4.30 -17.54 -1.09
N MET A 313 3.49 -16.85 -1.89
CA MET A 313 3.47 -15.39 -1.92
C MET A 313 3.01 -14.81 -0.57
N GLN A 314 2.01 -15.41 0.06
CA GLN A 314 1.58 -15.03 1.40
C GLN A 314 2.72 -15.22 2.42
N ALA A 315 3.43 -16.34 2.38
CA ALA A 315 4.61 -16.56 3.24
C ALA A 315 5.72 -15.53 2.96
N ALA A 316 5.89 -15.11 1.71
CA ALA A 316 6.88 -14.15 1.28
C ALA A 316 6.63 -12.74 1.87
N THR A 317 5.37 -12.36 2.10
CA THR A 317 5.03 -11.11 2.82
C THR A 317 5.65 -11.03 4.21
N GLY A 318 5.85 -12.19 4.85
CA GLY A 318 6.42 -12.29 6.17
C GLY A 318 7.94 -12.43 6.21
N LEU A 319 8.63 -12.49 5.06
CA LEU A 319 10.09 -12.70 4.99
C LEU A 319 10.85 -11.43 5.38
N PHE A 320 10.45 -10.29 4.80
CA PHE A 320 11.06 -9.00 5.10
C PHE A 320 10.33 -8.32 6.26
N ARG A 321 11.06 -7.96 7.31
CA ARG A 321 10.50 -7.38 8.54
C ARG A 321 11.33 -6.19 9.00
N GLY A 322 10.76 -5.42 9.91
CA GLY A 322 11.47 -4.30 10.55
C GLY A 322 11.55 -3.04 9.69
N ALA A 323 10.64 -2.88 8.72
CA ALA A 323 10.55 -1.63 7.98
C ALA A 323 10.22 -0.46 8.92
N GLY A 324 11.02 0.59 8.87
CA GLY A 324 10.96 1.72 9.80
C GLY A 324 11.34 3.03 9.14
N TYR A 325 11.32 4.11 9.91
CA TYR A 325 11.78 5.42 9.45
C TYR A 325 13.04 5.82 10.21
N VAL A 326 14.05 6.27 9.48
CA VAL A 326 15.32 6.72 10.05
C VAL A 326 15.55 8.17 9.64
N VAL A 327 15.70 9.02 10.65
CA VAL A 327 15.96 10.45 10.47
C VAL A 327 17.45 10.66 10.25
N MET A 328 17.75 11.60 9.36
CA MET A 328 19.09 12.02 8.99
C MET A 328 19.20 13.54 9.21
N ALA A 329 20.16 13.93 10.05
CA ALA A 329 20.46 15.31 10.39
C ALA A 329 21.98 15.49 10.50
N GLY A 330 22.64 15.66 9.35
CA GLY A 330 24.09 15.85 9.22
C GLY A 330 24.89 14.57 8.94
N GLU A 331 24.43 13.41 9.42
CA GLU A 331 25.05 12.10 9.17
C GLU A 331 24.09 11.15 8.45
N ALA A 332 24.60 10.49 7.40
CA ALA A 332 23.85 9.46 6.71
C ALA A 332 23.72 8.20 7.60
N PRO A 333 22.57 7.50 7.55
CA PRO A 333 22.40 6.27 8.32
C PRO A 333 23.37 5.18 7.85
N VAL A 334 23.80 4.33 8.78
CA VAL A 334 24.74 3.21 8.52
C VAL A 334 24.20 2.28 7.44
N ASP A 335 22.90 2.00 7.50
CA ASP A 335 22.19 1.22 6.48
C ASP A 335 21.01 2.04 5.94
N PRO A 336 21.16 2.73 4.79
CA PRO A 336 20.10 3.52 4.19
C PRO A 336 19.11 2.67 3.39
N LEU A 337 19.32 1.35 3.26
CA LEU A 337 18.58 0.54 2.31
C LEU A 337 17.20 0.17 2.82
N GLN A 338 16.29 0.08 1.86
CA GLN A 338 15.07 -0.69 1.99
C GLN A 338 15.31 -2.01 1.25
N SER A 339 15.47 -3.11 1.98
CA SER A 339 15.98 -4.37 1.40
C SER A 339 15.07 -5.06 0.37
N ALA A 340 13.75 -4.87 0.40
CA ALA A 340 12.86 -5.41 -0.63
C ALA A 340 12.93 -4.58 -1.91
N VAL A 341 13.10 -3.27 -1.78
CA VAL A 341 13.36 -2.34 -2.88
C VAL A 341 14.81 -2.49 -3.37
N ALA A 342 15.74 -2.97 -2.54
CA ALA A 342 17.18 -3.03 -2.85
C ALA A 342 17.77 -1.65 -3.25
N ALA A 343 17.29 -0.57 -2.63
CA ALA A 343 17.80 0.79 -2.81
C ALA A 343 17.46 1.66 -1.59
N PRO A 344 18.14 2.81 -1.39
CA PRO A 344 17.63 3.85 -0.51
C PRO A 344 16.26 4.33 -0.98
N TYR A 345 15.35 4.54 -0.03
CA TYR A 345 13.97 4.81 -0.36
C TYR A 345 13.33 5.76 0.66
N ALA A 346 12.44 6.62 0.18
CA ALA A 346 11.63 7.51 0.99
C ALA A 346 10.18 7.49 0.52
N HIS A 347 9.28 7.70 1.47
CA HIS A 347 7.86 7.87 1.19
C HIS A 347 7.58 9.34 0.87
N THR A 348 7.12 9.62 -0.35
CA THR A 348 6.88 11.00 -0.83
C THR A 348 5.67 11.17 -1.76
N THR A 349 4.98 10.08 -2.10
CA THR A 349 3.99 10.07 -3.18
C THR A 349 2.55 9.99 -2.69
N ALA A 350 2.32 9.95 -1.38
CA ALA A 350 1.01 9.70 -0.78
C ALA A 350 0.64 10.64 0.38
N PRO A 351 0.84 11.97 0.26
CA PRO A 351 0.70 12.89 1.39
C PRO A 351 -0.74 13.06 1.91
N LEU A 352 -1.79 12.76 1.14
CA LEU A 352 -3.18 12.81 1.62
C LEU A 352 -3.46 11.72 2.65
N ARG A 353 -2.74 10.59 2.58
CA ARG A 353 -2.94 9.41 3.43
C ARG A 353 -1.76 9.03 4.31
N ARG A 354 -0.60 9.68 4.18
CA ARG A 354 0.60 9.35 4.96
C ARG A 354 1.37 10.61 5.38
N LEU A 355 1.50 10.79 6.70
CA LEU A 355 2.01 12.03 7.29
C LEU A 355 3.45 12.38 6.86
N VAL A 356 4.34 11.38 6.82
CA VAL A 356 5.77 11.58 6.55
C VAL A 356 6.06 12.22 5.20
N ASP A 357 5.22 11.95 4.20
CA ASP A 357 5.38 12.43 2.82
C ASP A 357 5.37 13.96 2.78
N ARG A 358 4.61 14.61 3.67
CA ARG A 358 4.57 16.07 3.78
C ARG A 358 5.95 16.67 4.09
N TRP A 359 6.75 16.02 4.93
CA TRP A 359 8.12 16.48 5.22
C TRP A 359 9.03 16.21 4.03
N VAL A 360 8.94 15.02 3.44
CA VAL A 360 9.81 14.63 2.31
C VAL A 360 9.59 15.58 1.12
N LEU A 361 8.35 15.93 0.80
CA LEU A 361 8.02 16.90 -0.26
C LEU A 361 8.66 18.27 -0.01
N VAL A 362 8.52 18.81 1.21
CA VAL A 362 9.05 20.13 1.57
C VAL A 362 10.59 20.13 1.55
N ILE A 363 11.21 19.06 2.04
CA ILE A 363 12.68 18.91 2.00
C ILE A 363 13.15 18.88 0.55
N CYS A 364 12.62 17.97 -0.26
CA CYS A 364 13.12 17.74 -1.62
C CYS A 364 12.90 18.94 -2.54
N GLU A 365 11.80 19.69 -2.36
CA GLU A 365 11.56 20.95 -3.09
C GLU A 365 12.53 22.05 -2.67
N ALA A 366 12.78 22.23 -1.37
CA ALA A 366 13.77 23.19 -0.90
C ALA A 366 15.17 22.87 -1.46
N LEU A 367 15.57 21.59 -1.41
CA LEU A 367 16.85 21.12 -1.95
C LEU A 367 16.95 21.32 -3.47
N SER A 368 15.90 20.97 -4.22
CA SER A 368 15.86 21.18 -5.68
C SER A 368 15.94 22.67 -6.05
N ALA A 369 15.37 23.55 -5.23
CA ALA A 369 15.44 25.00 -5.41
C ALA A 369 16.76 25.62 -4.90
N GLY A 370 17.67 24.84 -4.31
CA GLY A 370 18.89 25.36 -3.68
C GLY A 370 18.62 26.26 -2.47
N ARG A 371 17.48 26.08 -1.80
CA ARG A 371 17.06 26.84 -0.62
C ARG A 371 17.30 26.03 0.67
N PRO A 372 17.52 26.69 1.81
CA PRO A 372 17.53 26.00 3.09
C PRO A 372 16.22 25.26 3.34
N VAL A 373 16.30 24.07 3.93
CA VAL A 373 15.12 23.34 4.43
C VAL A 373 14.46 24.20 5.52
N PRO A 374 13.13 24.38 5.50
CA PRO A 374 12.44 25.19 6.51
C PRO A 374 12.63 24.67 7.95
N GLU A 375 12.80 25.58 8.92
CA GLU A 375 13.08 25.22 10.32
C GLU A 375 12.02 24.30 10.94
N TRP A 376 10.72 24.55 10.67
CA TRP A 376 9.64 23.71 11.21
C TRP A 376 9.77 22.24 10.79
N VAL A 377 10.37 21.98 9.63
CA VAL A 377 10.62 20.62 9.12
C VAL A 377 11.75 19.99 9.90
N THR A 378 12.90 20.68 9.99
CA THR A 378 14.10 20.15 10.67
C THR A 378 13.85 19.92 12.16
N ASP A 379 13.13 20.83 12.81
CA ASP A 379 12.87 20.79 14.24
C ASP A 379 11.93 19.65 14.66
N SER A 380 11.01 19.26 13.76
CA SER A 380 9.99 18.22 14.05
C SER A 380 10.24 16.87 13.39
N LEU A 381 11.32 16.74 12.59
CA LEU A 381 11.63 15.52 11.83
C LEU A 381 11.80 14.29 12.75
N GLY A 382 12.38 14.50 13.94
CA GLY A 382 12.63 13.46 14.95
C GLY A 382 11.38 12.80 15.52
N GLU A 383 10.20 13.43 15.39
CA GLU A 383 8.93 12.91 15.92
C GLU A 383 8.32 11.83 15.02
N LEU A 384 8.59 11.92 13.71
CA LEU A 384 7.90 11.12 12.69
C LEU A 384 8.08 9.61 12.85
N PRO A 385 9.27 9.06 13.16
CA PRO A 385 9.42 7.62 13.32
C PRO A 385 8.47 7.02 14.36
N ALA A 386 8.27 7.70 15.50
CA ALA A 386 7.40 7.22 16.56
C ALA A 386 5.91 7.30 16.17
N ILE A 387 5.50 8.40 15.53
CA ILE A 387 4.12 8.60 15.05
C ILE A 387 3.78 7.56 13.98
N MET A 388 4.63 7.43 12.96
CA MET A 388 4.41 6.48 11.87
C MET A 388 4.49 5.03 12.35
N GLY A 389 5.39 4.73 13.29
CA GLY A 389 5.48 3.40 13.89
C GLY A 389 4.22 3.03 14.67
N THR A 390 3.64 3.98 15.41
CA THR A 390 2.40 3.76 16.17
C THR A 390 1.21 3.55 15.27
N SER A 391 0.99 4.44 14.30
CA SER A 391 -0.10 4.31 13.34
C SER A 391 0.03 3.05 12.46
N SER A 392 1.24 2.62 12.12
CA SER A 392 1.48 1.35 11.40
C SER A 392 1.08 0.12 12.22
N ARG A 393 1.36 0.13 13.54
CA ARG A 393 0.95 -0.97 14.43
C ARG A 393 -0.57 -1.05 14.54
N VAL A 394 -1.24 0.09 14.71
CA VAL A 394 -2.70 0.15 14.81
C VAL A 394 -3.35 -0.33 13.51
N ALA A 395 -2.87 0.13 12.35
CA ALA A 395 -3.38 -0.32 11.05
C ALA A 395 -3.20 -1.84 10.84
N ALA A 396 -2.03 -2.39 11.19
CA ALA A 396 -1.76 -3.82 11.10
C ALA A 396 -2.66 -4.64 12.05
N GLN A 397 -2.90 -4.14 13.27
CA GLN A 397 -3.81 -4.78 14.23
C GLN A 397 -5.25 -4.78 13.72
N LEU A 398 -5.74 -3.65 13.20
CA LEU A 398 -7.09 -3.56 12.63
C LEU A 398 -7.25 -4.52 11.45
N GLY A 399 -6.30 -4.52 10.51
CA GLY A 399 -6.35 -5.36 9.32
C GLY A 399 -6.40 -6.85 9.66
N ALA A 400 -5.45 -7.33 10.46
CA ALA A 400 -5.40 -8.73 10.87
C ALA A 400 -6.68 -9.14 11.63
N ALA A 401 -7.08 -8.34 12.63
CA ALA A 401 -8.25 -8.64 13.43
C ALA A 401 -9.59 -8.53 12.66
N SER A 402 -9.62 -7.79 11.55
CA SER A 402 -10.79 -7.73 10.65
C SER A 402 -10.87 -8.99 9.79
N VAL A 403 -9.74 -9.42 9.20
CA VAL A 403 -9.66 -10.67 8.44
C VAL A 403 -10.09 -11.85 9.32
N ASP A 404 -9.53 -11.97 10.53
CA ASP A 404 -9.87 -13.01 11.51
C ASP A 404 -11.39 -13.10 11.77
N ARG A 405 -12.09 -11.96 11.85
CA ARG A 405 -13.54 -11.88 12.09
C ARG A 405 -14.35 -12.30 10.87
N VAL A 406 -13.92 -11.88 9.68
CA VAL A 406 -14.55 -12.27 8.42
C VAL A 406 -14.37 -13.77 8.18
N GLU A 407 -13.17 -14.31 8.39
CA GLU A 407 -12.90 -15.74 8.30
C GLU A 407 -13.75 -16.55 9.29
N ALA A 408 -13.88 -16.09 10.54
CA ALA A 408 -14.77 -16.71 11.53
C ALA A 408 -16.24 -16.68 11.10
N ALA A 409 -16.70 -15.59 10.49
CA ALA A 409 -18.07 -15.46 9.97
C ALA A 409 -18.32 -16.38 8.75
N LEU A 410 -17.32 -16.56 7.88
CA LEU A 410 -17.41 -17.51 6.76
C LEU A 410 -17.52 -18.97 7.23
N LEU A 411 -17.00 -19.28 8.43
CA LEU A 411 -16.98 -20.61 8.99
C LEU A 411 -18.08 -20.87 10.05
N SER A 412 -18.79 -19.85 10.53
CA SER A 412 -19.74 -19.97 11.64
C SER A 412 -20.87 -20.98 11.40
N ASP A 413 -21.36 -21.07 10.17
CA ASP A 413 -22.45 -21.98 9.79
C ASP A 413 -21.96 -23.38 9.41
N ARG A 414 -20.65 -23.64 9.53
CA ARG A 414 -19.99 -24.89 9.12
C ARG A 414 -19.38 -25.66 10.29
N ILE A 415 -19.77 -25.34 11.53
CA ILE A 415 -19.28 -26.05 12.71
C ILE A 415 -19.67 -27.54 12.62
N GLY A 416 -18.67 -28.41 12.73
CA GLY A 416 -18.79 -29.86 12.56
C GLY A 416 -18.34 -30.37 11.18
N ASP A 417 -18.24 -29.50 10.18
CA ASP A 417 -17.73 -29.87 8.85
C ASP A 417 -16.26 -30.25 8.88
N GLU A 418 -15.85 -31.06 7.91
CA GLU A 418 -14.46 -31.43 7.67
C GLU A 418 -13.92 -30.81 6.38
N PHE A 419 -12.66 -30.40 6.43
CA PHE A 419 -11.96 -29.66 5.40
C PHE A 419 -10.63 -30.33 5.09
N ASP A 420 -10.22 -30.28 3.83
CA ASP A 420 -8.81 -30.51 3.49
C ASP A 420 -8.04 -29.22 3.79
N ALA A 421 -6.92 -29.36 4.48
CA ALA A 421 -6.08 -28.24 4.88
C ALA A 421 -4.61 -28.53 4.60
N THR A 422 -3.91 -27.58 3.98
CA THR A 422 -2.48 -27.68 3.72
C THR A 422 -1.71 -27.05 4.87
N VAL A 423 -0.78 -27.78 5.48
CA VAL A 423 0.06 -27.25 6.56
C VAL A 423 1.08 -26.27 5.98
N LEU A 424 0.94 -24.99 6.30
CA LEU A 424 1.81 -23.92 5.80
C LEU A 424 3.14 -23.87 6.57
N ALA A 425 3.06 -23.88 7.90
CA ALA A 425 4.21 -23.70 8.77
C ALA A 425 3.91 -24.26 10.16
N ILE A 426 4.96 -24.43 10.96
CA ILE A 426 4.85 -24.80 12.37
C ILE A 426 5.51 -23.70 13.19
N ARG A 427 4.79 -23.15 14.16
CA ARG A 427 5.26 -22.07 15.02
C ARG A 427 4.88 -22.37 16.46
N ASN A 428 5.86 -22.34 17.36
CA ASN A 428 5.65 -22.54 18.81
C ASN A 428 4.92 -23.84 19.19
N GLY A 429 5.05 -24.90 18.39
CA GLY A 429 4.36 -26.17 18.62
C GLY A 429 2.99 -26.29 17.95
N ASP A 430 2.43 -25.20 17.43
CA ASP A 430 1.20 -25.21 16.64
C ASP A 430 1.53 -25.28 15.14
N MET A 431 0.58 -25.79 14.35
CA MET A 431 0.63 -25.76 12.91
C MET A 431 -0.35 -24.72 12.36
N ASN A 432 0.13 -23.90 11.43
CA ASN A 432 -0.69 -23.03 10.61
C ASN A 432 -1.15 -23.82 9.40
N VAL A 433 -2.45 -23.86 9.15
CA VAL A 433 -3.03 -24.58 8.01
C VAL A 433 -3.85 -23.62 7.15
N GLN A 434 -3.79 -23.84 5.83
CA GLN A 434 -4.65 -23.20 4.84
C GLN A 434 -5.77 -24.17 4.49
N LEU A 435 -7.02 -23.82 4.78
CA LEU A 435 -8.17 -24.58 4.30
C LEU A 435 -8.28 -24.47 2.78
N ALA A 436 -8.67 -25.56 2.12
CA ALA A 436 -8.86 -25.60 0.67
C ALA A 436 -10.09 -24.79 0.23
N ASP A 437 -11.18 -24.84 1.01
CA ASP A 437 -12.43 -24.09 0.77
C ASP A 437 -13.29 -23.97 2.05
N PRO A 438 -13.53 -22.76 2.60
CA PRO A 438 -13.05 -21.46 2.12
C PRO A 438 -11.55 -21.30 2.35
N ALA A 439 -10.92 -20.34 1.70
CA ALA A 439 -9.49 -20.10 1.83
C ALA A 439 -9.14 -19.34 3.12
N VAL A 440 -9.33 -20.01 4.25
CA VAL A 440 -9.03 -19.49 5.58
C VAL A 440 -7.70 -20.02 6.09
N VAL A 441 -6.91 -19.16 6.73
CA VAL A 441 -5.70 -19.57 7.47
C VAL A 441 -6.01 -19.70 8.95
N ALA A 442 -5.70 -20.84 9.54
CA ALA A 442 -5.93 -21.07 10.97
C ALA A 442 -4.72 -21.71 11.66
N SER A 443 -4.49 -21.32 12.91
CA SER A 443 -3.52 -21.99 13.79
C SER A 443 -4.22 -23.07 14.60
N MET A 444 -3.62 -24.25 14.70
CA MET A 444 -4.15 -25.36 15.48
C MET A 444 -3.04 -26.22 16.09
N PRO A 445 -3.31 -26.96 17.18
CA PRO A 445 -2.32 -27.86 17.78
C PRO A 445 -1.78 -28.86 16.75
N ARG A 446 -0.47 -29.03 16.73
CA ARG A 446 0.20 -29.94 15.80
C ARG A 446 0.26 -31.37 16.39
N PRO A 447 -0.16 -32.41 15.64
CA PRO A 447 0.20 -33.78 15.95
C PRO A 447 1.68 -34.08 15.62
N ASP A 448 2.35 -34.90 16.43
CA ASP A 448 3.81 -35.15 16.35
C ASP A 448 4.33 -35.62 14.96
N SER A 449 3.47 -36.20 14.12
CA SER A 449 3.82 -36.75 12.80
C SER A 449 3.59 -35.81 11.61
N VAL A 450 2.96 -34.65 11.82
CA VAL A 450 2.57 -33.74 10.72
C VAL A 450 3.73 -32.81 10.38
N LEU A 451 4.04 -32.65 9.10
CA LEU A 451 5.11 -31.78 8.60
C LEU A 451 4.52 -30.64 7.76
N PRO A 452 5.22 -29.50 7.60
CA PRO A 452 4.80 -28.50 6.62
C PRO A 452 4.67 -29.15 5.23
N GLY A 453 3.69 -28.70 4.45
CA GLY A 453 3.39 -29.20 3.10
C GLY A 453 2.44 -30.39 3.05
N THR A 454 2.19 -31.08 4.17
CA THR A 454 1.22 -32.18 4.19
C THR A 454 -0.20 -31.64 4.12
N VAL A 455 -1.06 -32.33 3.37
CA VAL A 455 -2.51 -32.12 3.43
C VAL A 455 -3.07 -32.99 4.55
N VAL A 456 -3.81 -32.36 5.46
CA VAL A 456 -4.49 -33.01 6.59
C VAL A 456 -5.98 -32.78 6.49
N ARG A 457 -6.77 -33.74 6.97
CA ARG A 457 -8.21 -33.55 7.15
C ARG A 457 -8.43 -32.93 8.52
N VAL A 458 -9.15 -31.82 8.57
CA VAL A 458 -9.43 -31.09 9.82
C VAL A 458 -10.93 -30.88 9.98
N ARG A 459 -11.41 -30.92 11.22
CA ARG A 459 -12.80 -30.66 11.59
C ARG A 459 -12.92 -29.32 12.30
N LEU A 460 -13.90 -28.52 11.90
CA LEU A 460 -14.24 -27.27 12.59
C LEU A 460 -15.04 -27.57 13.86
N THR A 461 -14.56 -27.10 15.00
CA THR A 461 -15.18 -27.34 16.32
C THR A 461 -15.77 -26.09 16.95
N ALA A 462 -15.27 -24.91 16.59
CA ALA A 462 -15.84 -23.63 16.99
C ALA A 462 -15.46 -22.52 16.01
N ALA A 463 -16.32 -21.51 15.92
CA ALA A 463 -16.06 -20.24 15.23
C ALA A 463 -16.75 -19.12 16.04
N SER A 464 -15.98 -18.12 16.49
CA SER A 464 -16.44 -16.94 17.23
C SER A 464 -16.19 -15.70 16.39
N ILE A 465 -17.26 -15.08 15.91
CA ILE A 465 -17.21 -13.84 15.13
C ILE A 465 -16.71 -12.68 16.00
N PRO A 466 -17.22 -12.43 17.23
CA PRO A 466 -16.76 -11.30 18.04
C PRO A 466 -15.27 -11.34 18.36
N ASP A 467 -14.70 -12.53 18.54
CA ASP A 467 -13.29 -12.72 18.88
C ASP A 467 -12.38 -12.91 17.65
N GLY A 468 -12.95 -13.15 16.47
CA GLY A 468 -12.20 -13.58 15.28
C GLY A 468 -11.45 -14.89 15.49
N ARG A 469 -12.09 -15.89 16.11
CA ARG A 469 -11.42 -17.15 16.47
C ARG A 469 -12.09 -18.35 15.83
N VAL A 470 -11.27 -19.22 15.24
CA VAL A 470 -11.68 -20.53 14.72
C VAL A 470 -10.87 -21.63 15.39
N ALA A 471 -11.53 -22.74 15.72
CA ALA A 471 -10.91 -23.89 16.37
C ALA A 471 -11.04 -25.13 15.49
N LEU A 472 -9.90 -25.65 15.06
CA LEU A 472 -9.79 -26.85 14.24
C LEU A 472 -9.14 -27.99 15.03
N VAL A 473 -9.55 -29.22 14.74
CA VAL A 473 -8.88 -30.45 15.21
C VAL A 473 -8.60 -31.35 14.01
N VAL A 474 -7.57 -32.20 14.09
CA VAL A 474 -7.36 -33.22 13.06
C VAL A 474 -8.51 -34.22 13.14
N ALA A 475 -9.15 -34.49 11.99
CA ALA A 475 -10.33 -35.32 11.87
C ALA A 475 -10.04 -36.82 12.01
#